data_AF-A0A5B8MIP5-F1
#
_entry.id   AF-A0A5B8MIP5-F1
#
_cell.length_a   1.000
_cell.length_b   1.000
_cell.length_c   1.000
_cell.angle_alpha   90.00
_cell.angle_beta   90.00
_cell.angle_gamma   90.00
#
_symmetry.space_group_name_H-M   'P 1'
#
loop_
_entity.id
_entity.type
_entity.pdbx_description
1 polymer ?
#
loop_
_entity_poly.entity_id
_entity_poly.type
_entity_poly.pdbx_seq_one_letter_code
_entity_poly.pdbx_strand_id
1 'polypeptide(L)'
;MGRGPRRGGRKRFTDFKTLEAEAKELKERKEREANGEEVTSSEEEGETESESEETSSEEERRSGEAGKKKGVEGLIEVNNPNFKPKKAGTKARDADLNSAPTLTRREREALEAQRSKERYFKLQKEGKTEQARKDLERLALIRKQREEAAKKRAEEKAKKEAAGSKKK
;
A
#
# COMPACT_ATOMS: atom_id res chain seq x y z
N MET A 1 -49.59 22.88 19.28
CA MET A 1 -49.12 21.48 19.17
C MET A 1 -47.70 21.49 18.61
N GLY A 2 -46.68 21.47 19.48
CA GLY A 2 -45.27 21.42 19.07
C GLY A 2 -44.83 19.97 18.89
N ARG A 3 -44.32 19.61 17.71
CA ARG A 3 -43.74 18.28 17.48
C ARG A 3 -42.35 18.24 18.13
N GLY A 4 -42.17 17.37 19.13
CA GLY A 4 -40.91 17.20 19.86
C GLY A 4 -39.74 16.72 18.99
N PRO A 5 -38.51 16.74 19.53
CA PRO A 5 -37.29 16.49 18.76
C PRO A 5 -37.26 15.06 18.21
N ARG A 6 -37.16 14.94 16.88
CA ARG A 6 -37.10 13.65 16.17
C ARG A 6 -35.76 12.98 16.39
N ARG A 7 -35.69 12.03 17.33
CA ARG A 7 -34.54 11.12 17.45
C ARG A 7 -34.57 10.12 16.29
N GLY A 8 -33.46 10.00 15.55
CA GLY A 8 -33.30 9.00 14.47
C GLY A 8 -33.28 9.53 13.04
N GLY A 9 -32.62 10.68 12.79
CA GLY A 9 -32.31 11.11 11.42
C GLY A 9 -31.48 10.07 10.66
N ARG A 10 -31.63 9.98 9.32
CA ARG A 10 -30.85 9.06 8.48
C ARG A 10 -29.36 9.32 8.71
N LYS A 11 -28.64 8.31 9.24
CA LYS A 11 -27.18 8.33 9.31
C LYS A 11 -26.65 8.33 7.87
N ARG A 12 -26.00 9.43 7.47
CA ARG A 12 -25.27 9.52 6.21
C ARG A 12 -23.87 9.00 6.49
N PHE A 13 -23.49 7.94 5.80
CA PHE A 13 -22.09 7.53 5.72
C PHE A 13 -21.47 8.26 4.54
N THR A 14 -20.22 8.71 4.69
CA THR A 14 -19.43 9.23 3.57
C THR A 14 -19.22 8.11 2.55
N ASP A 15 -19.47 8.40 1.28
CA ASP A 15 -19.30 7.42 0.22
C ASP A 15 -17.82 7.11 0.02
N PHE A 16 -17.48 5.89 -0.38
CA PHE A 16 -16.08 5.50 -0.62
C PHE A 16 -15.35 6.45 -1.60
N LYS A 17 -16.08 7.01 -2.56
CA LYS A 17 -15.56 7.98 -3.53
C LYS A 17 -15.17 9.31 -2.89
N THR A 18 -15.87 9.77 -1.85
CA THR A 18 -15.55 11.03 -1.17
C THR A 18 -14.30 10.87 -0.32
N LEU A 19 -14.19 9.75 0.40
CA LEU A 19 -13.00 9.41 1.18
C LEU A 19 -11.75 9.27 0.29
N GLU A 20 -11.90 8.69 -0.91
CA GLU A 20 -10.79 8.58 -1.86
C GLU A 20 -10.38 9.94 -2.44
N ALA A 21 -11.34 10.84 -2.67
CA ALA A 21 -11.06 12.20 -3.14
C ALA A 21 -10.29 13.00 -2.06
N GLU A 22 -10.76 12.99 -0.82
CA GLU A 22 -10.08 13.62 0.33
C GLU A 22 -8.67 13.07 0.52
N ALA A 23 -8.49 11.74 0.41
CA ALA A 23 -7.17 11.13 0.51
C ALA A 23 -6.22 11.50 -0.65
N LYS A 24 -6.75 11.82 -1.83
CA LYS A 24 -5.96 12.30 -2.98
C LYS A 24 -5.55 13.75 -2.78
N GLU A 25 -6.47 14.61 -2.35
CA GLU A 25 -6.20 16.03 -2.08
C GLU A 25 -5.13 16.20 -1.00
N LEU A 26 -5.21 15.41 0.08
CA LEU A 26 -4.19 15.42 1.15
C LEU A 26 -2.80 14.97 0.66
N LYS A 27 -2.74 14.01 -0.27
CA LYS A 27 -1.47 13.57 -0.87
C LYS A 27 -0.89 14.64 -1.78
N GLU A 28 -1.73 15.22 -2.63
CA GLU A 28 -1.33 16.27 -3.57
C GLU A 28 -0.84 17.52 -2.82
N ARG A 29 -1.50 17.89 -1.72
CA ARG A 29 -1.05 18.98 -0.84
C ARG A 29 0.32 18.70 -0.24
N LYS A 30 0.54 17.48 0.28
CA LYS A 30 1.85 17.05 0.81
C LYS A 30 2.94 17.02 -0.25
N GLU A 31 2.61 16.62 -1.48
CA GLU A 31 3.56 16.61 -2.60
C GLU A 31 3.94 18.04 -3.02
N ARG A 32 3.00 18.99 -3.03
CA ARG A 32 3.29 20.42 -3.28
C ARG A 32 4.18 21.01 -2.19
N GLU A 33 3.86 20.73 -0.92
CA GLU A 33 4.65 21.18 0.23
C GLU A 33 6.08 20.59 0.19
N ALA A 34 6.23 19.30 -0.16
CA ALA A 34 7.52 18.66 -0.32
C ALA A 34 8.35 19.22 -1.50
N ASN A 35 7.68 19.75 -2.52
CA ASN A 35 8.32 20.41 -3.66
C ASN A 35 8.60 21.91 -3.43
N GLY A 36 8.27 22.45 -2.26
CA GLY A 36 8.55 23.83 -1.88
C GLY A 36 7.62 24.87 -2.51
N GLU A 37 6.44 24.47 -3.01
CA GLU A 37 5.38 25.41 -3.38
C GLU A 37 4.62 25.82 -2.11
N GLU A 38 4.84 27.06 -1.64
CA GLU A 38 4.08 27.62 -0.52
C GLU A 38 2.63 27.90 -0.96
N VAL A 39 1.71 27.07 -0.47
CA VAL A 39 0.28 27.24 -0.68
C VAL A 39 -0.19 28.30 0.33
N THR A 40 -0.43 29.53 -0.14
CA THR A 40 -1.06 30.57 0.67
C THR A 40 -2.45 30.08 1.08
N SER A 41 -2.62 29.88 2.38
CA SER A 41 -3.89 29.51 3.01
C SER A 41 -4.99 30.50 2.64
N SER A 42 -6.06 30.02 2.03
CA SER A 42 -7.35 30.70 2.02
C SER A 42 -8.45 29.66 2.18
N GLU A 43 -9.12 29.77 3.33
CA GLU A 43 -10.33 29.07 3.79
C GLU A 43 -10.15 27.63 4.31
N GLU A 44 -9.71 27.59 5.56
CA GLU A 44 -10.04 26.59 6.57
C GLU A 44 -11.37 26.99 7.22
N GLU A 45 -12.37 26.12 7.17
CA GLU A 45 -13.38 25.97 8.23
C GLU A 45 -13.75 24.48 8.25
N GLY A 46 -13.38 23.79 9.32
CA GLY A 46 -13.55 22.34 9.43
C GLY A 46 -13.08 21.79 10.77
N GLU A 47 -13.43 22.48 11.84
CA GLU A 47 -13.27 22.06 13.23
C GLU A 47 -14.02 20.72 13.46
N THR A 48 -13.32 19.63 13.77
CA THR A 48 -13.94 18.44 14.38
C THR A 48 -13.05 17.88 15.49
N GLU A 49 -13.43 18.26 16.70
CA GLU A 49 -12.99 17.75 17.99
C GLU A 49 -13.19 16.22 18.06
N SER A 50 -12.13 15.49 18.40
CA SER A 50 -12.17 14.03 18.59
C SER A 50 -12.39 13.73 20.07
N GLU A 51 -13.66 13.62 20.48
CA GLU A 51 -14.04 13.10 21.80
C GLU A 51 -14.11 11.56 21.72
N SER A 52 -13.31 10.90 22.57
CA SER A 52 -13.23 9.46 22.67
C SER A 52 -14.25 8.97 23.71
N GLU A 53 -15.31 8.30 23.27
CA GLU A 53 -16.18 7.52 24.15
C GLU A 53 -16.02 6.02 23.91
N GLU A 54 -15.56 5.36 24.97
CA GLU A 54 -15.65 3.92 25.24
C GLU A 54 -17.09 3.44 25.07
N THR A 55 -17.30 2.37 24.28
CA THR A 55 -18.59 1.66 24.30
C THR A 55 -18.37 0.17 24.56
N SER A 56 -18.79 -0.21 25.76
CA SER A 56 -18.88 -1.55 26.32
C SER A 56 -19.61 -2.52 25.37
N SER A 57 -18.91 -3.58 24.97
CA SER A 57 -19.46 -4.69 24.20
C SER A 57 -20.01 -5.76 25.16
N GLU A 58 -21.33 -5.82 25.26
CA GLU A 58 -22.04 -6.85 26.01
C GLU A 58 -21.99 -8.17 25.23
N GLU A 59 -21.29 -9.16 25.79
CA GLU A 59 -21.17 -10.51 25.27
C GLU A 59 -22.41 -11.34 25.68
N GLU A 60 -23.29 -11.64 24.73
CA GLU A 60 -24.31 -12.68 24.95
C GLU A 60 -23.65 -14.07 24.93
N ARG A 61 -23.62 -14.66 26.12
CA ARG A 61 -22.99 -15.93 26.42
C ARG A 61 -23.71 -17.11 25.76
N ARG A 62 -22.97 -17.72 24.85
CA ARG A 62 -23.04 -19.09 24.33
C ARG A 62 -23.74 -20.11 25.27
N SER A 63 -24.90 -20.61 24.86
CA SER A 63 -25.46 -21.86 25.39
C SER A 63 -24.57 -23.02 24.95
N GLY A 64 -23.88 -23.60 25.92
CA GLY A 64 -23.08 -24.80 25.75
C GLY A 64 -23.98 -26.03 25.77
N GLU A 65 -24.09 -26.72 24.65
CA GLU A 65 -24.39 -28.14 24.68
C GLU A 65 -23.36 -28.88 23.83
N ALA A 66 -22.67 -29.80 24.51
CA ALA A 66 -21.71 -30.72 23.91
C ALA A 66 -22.33 -31.39 22.68
N GLY A 67 -21.60 -31.38 21.57
CA GLY A 67 -22.02 -31.95 20.30
C GLY A 67 -22.32 -33.44 20.43
N LYS A 68 -23.59 -33.77 20.69
CA LYS A 68 -24.13 -35.11 20.48
C LYS A 68 -24.16 -35.32 18.97
N LYS A 69 -23.40 -36.31 18.48
CA LYS A 69 -23.44 -36.74 17.07
C LYS A 69 -24.89 -37.03 16.70
N LYS A 70 -25.40 -36.46 15.61
CA LYS A 70 -26.81 -36.58 15.26
C LYS A 70 -27.03 -37.92 14.55
N GLY A 71 -28.06 -38.66 14.94
CA GLY A 71 -28.44 -39.91 14.28
C GLY A 71 -27.36 -41.00 14.33
N VAL A 72 -27.17 -41.71 13.22
CA VAL A 72 -26.32 -42.91 13.10
C VAL A 72 -24.82 -42.59 13.03
N GLU A 73 -24.43 -41.32 12.93
CA GLU A 73 -23.03 -40.86 12.85
C GLU A 73 -22.17 -41.27 14.06
N GLY A 74 -22.78 -41.61 15.19
CA GLY A 74 -22.10 -42.13 16.37
C GLY A 74 -21.90 -43.64 16.39
N LEU A 75 -22.64 -44.39 15.56
CA LEU A 75 -22.67 -45.86 15.57
C LEU A 75 -21.68 -46.49 14.60
N ILE A 76 -21.22 -45.74 13.58
CA ILE A 76 -20.30 -46.22 12.56
C ILE A 76 -18.87 -45.77 12.91
N GLU A 77 -17.96 -46.74 13.04
CA GLU A 77 -16.53 -46.50 13.22
C GLU A 77 -15.88 -46.08 11.89
N VAL A 78 -15.24 -44.91 11.87
CA VAL A 78 -14.57 -44.38 10.67
C VAL A 78 -13.11 -44.85 10.63
N ASN A 79 -12.83 -45.93 9.91
CA ASN A 79 -11.47 -46.48 9.70
C ASN A 79 -10.75 -45.88 8.47
N ASN A 80 -10.97 -44.60 8.18
CA ASN A 80 -10.28 -43.96 7.05
C ASN A 80 -8.96 -43.31 7.54
N PRO A 81 -7.78 -43.77 7.09
CA PRO A 81 -6.48 -43.26 7.54
C PRO A 81 -6.23 -41.79 7.16
N ASN A 82 -6.93 -41.25 6.16
CA ASN A 82 -6.88 -39.84 5.79
C ASN A 82 -8.00 -39.00 6.44
N PHE A 83 -8.79 -39.59 7.35
CA PHE A 83 -9.87 -38.86 8.01
C PHE A 83 -9.31 -37.84 8.99
N LYS A 84 -9.43 -36.56 8.64
CA LYS A 84 -9.11 -35.46 9.56
C LYS A 84 -10.41 -35.03 10.24
N PRO A 85 -10.60 -35.29 11.56
CA PRO A 85 -11.78 -34.80 12.25
C PRO A 85 -11.82 -33.27 12.18
N LYS A 86 -13.00 -32.71 11.89
CA LYS A 86 -13.20 -31.25 11.97
C LYS A 86 -12.95 -30.85 13.42
N LYS A 87 -11.82 -30.19 13.68
CA LYS A 87 -11.49 -29.69 15.03
C LYS A 87 -12.56 -28.67 15.40
N ALA A 88 -13.39 -28.98 16.39
CA ALA A 88 -14.17 -27.96 17.07
C ALA A 88 -13.18 -26.93 17.64
N GLY A 89 -13.51 -25.64 17.56
CA GLY A 89 -12.58 -24.54 17.88
C GLY A 89 -11.80 -24.79 19.17
N THR A 90 -10.49 -24.55 19.12
CA THR A 90 -9.58 -24.70 20.25
C THR A 90 -10.09 -23.88 21.43
N LYS A 91 -10.16 -24.50 22.61
CA LYS A 91 -10.54 -23.80 23.84
C LYS A 91 -9.46 -22.75 24.12
N ALA A 92 -9.87 -21.59 24.63
CA ALA A 92 -8.96 -20.46 24.89
C ALA A 92 -7.75 -20.82 25.77
N ARG A 93 -7.84 -21.88 26.58
CA ARG A 93 -6.74 -22.35 27.44
C ARG A 93 -5.62 -23.11 26.70
N ASP A 94 -5.90 -23.64 25.52
CA ASP A 94 -4.94 -24.42 24.72
C ASP A 94 -4.42 -23.60 23.52
N ALA A 95 -4.75 -22.31 23.45
CA ALA A 95 -4.30 -21.42 22.39
C ALA A 95 -2.85 -21.00 22.63
N ASP A 96 -1.95 -21.39 21.73
CA ASP A 96 -0.55 -20.98 21.75
C ASP A 96 -0.41 -19.54 21.22
N LEU A 97 -0.42 -18.58 22.14
CA LEU A 97 -0.35 -17.14 21.87
C LEU A 97 0.98 -16.69 21.25
N ASN A 98 2.01 -17.54 21.30
CA ASN A 98 3.32 -17.29 20.69
C ASN A 98 3.40 -17.76 19.22
N SER A 99 2.38 -18.47 18.74
CA SER A 99 2.34 -18.88 17.34
C SER A 99 1.95 -17.68 16.46
N ALA A 100 2.83 -17.32 15.51
CA ALA A 100 2.55 -16.24 14.57
C ALA A 100 1.22 -16.55 13.84
N PRO A 101 0.31 -15.57 13.71
CA PRO A 101 -0.97 -15.79 13.07
C PRO A 101 -0.73 -16.35 11.67
N THR A 102 -1.30 -17.53 11.39
CA THR A 102 -1.22 -18.09 10.05
C THR A 102 -2.02 -17.20 9.12
N LEU A 103 -1.33 -16.34 8.36
CA LEU A 103 -1.94 -15.42 7.41
C LEU A 103 -3.00 -16.14 6.58
N THR A 104 -4.15 -15.51 6.42
CA THR A 104 -5.24 -16.07 5.61
C THR A 104 -4.74 -16.23 4.16
N ARG A 105 -5.33 -17.16 3.40
CA ARG A 105 -4.93 -17.38 2.00
C ARG A 105 -4.92 -16.07 1.20
N ARG A 106 -5.91 -15.21 1.43
CA ARG A 106 -6.02 -13.88 0.81
C ARG A 106 -4.87 -12.96 1.19
N GLU A 107 -4.49 -12.92 2.46
CA GLU A 107 -3.36 -12.11 2.92
C GLU A 107 -2.02 -12.58 2.35
N ARG A 108 -1.82 -13.90 2.23
CA ARG A 108 -0.59 -14.46 1.62
C ARG A 108 -0.45 -14.05 0.17
N GLU A 109 -1.51 -14.22 -0.61
CA GLU A 109 -1.54 -13.84 -2.03
C GLU A 109 -1.38 -12.32 -2.19
N ALA A 110 -1.97 -11.51 -1.30
CA ALA A 110 -1.80 -10.05 -1.32
C ALA A 110 -0.35 -9.61 -1.02
N LEU A 111 0.30 -10.21 -0.03
CA LEU A 111 1.70 -9.92 0.29
C LEU A 111 2.64 -10.37 -0.82
N GLU A 112 2.38 -11.52 -1.45
CA GLU A 112 3.16 -11.98 -2.59
C GLU A 112 3.00 -11.06 -3.81
N ALA A 113 1.78 -10.57 -4.06
CA ALA A 113 1.52 -9.57 -5.09
C ALA A 113 2.21 -8.23 -4.79
N GLN A 114 2.32 -7.82 -3.53
CA GLN A 114 3.09 -6.63 -3.14
C GLN A 114 4.60 -6.86 -3.36
N ARG A 115 5.13 -7.98 -2.87
CA ARG A 115 6.56 -8.35 -3.03
C ARG A 115 6.97 -8.45 -4.50
N SER A 116 6.12 -8.98 -5.37
CA SER A 116 6.42 -9.08 -6.80
C SER A 116 6.49 -7.70 -7.47
N LYS A 117 5.56 -6.79 -7.13
CA LYS A 117 5.60 -5.39 -7.58
C LYS A 117 6.86 -4.68 -7.10
N GLU A 118 7.18 -4.78 -5.82
CA GLU A 118 8.41 -4.21 -5.24
C GLU A 118 9.66 -4.75 -5.93
N ARG A 119 9.72 -6.06 -6.19
CA ARG A 119 10.81 -6.68 -6.92
C ARG A 119 10.92 -6.13 -8.33
N TYR A 120 9.80 -5.98 -9.04
CA TYR A 120 9.78 -5.37 -10.38
C TYR A 120 10.31 -3.94 -10.35
N PHE A 121 9.81 -3.10 -9.43
CA PHE A 121 10.30 -1.73 -9.28
C PHE A 121 11.78 -1.67 -8.90
N LYS A 122 12.25 -2.59 -8.04
CA LYS A 122 13.66 -2.71 -7.68
C LYS A 122 14.51 -3.07 -8.89
N LEU A 123 14.11 -4.06 -9.70
CA LEU A 123 14.82 -4.43 -10.93
C LEU A 123 14.84 -3.30 -11.97
N GLN A 124 13.75 -2.52 -12.07
CA GLN A 124 13.68 -1.35 -12.94
C GLN A 124 14.68 -0.28 -12.47
N LYS A 125 14.70 0.03 -11.17
CA LYS A 125 15.66 0.97 -10.57
C LYS A 125 17.11 0.51 -10.74
N GLU A 126 17.36 -0.80 -10.62
CA GLU A 126 18.68 -1.40 -10.88
C GLU A 126 19.06 -1.42 -12.37
N GLY A 127 18.16 -1.04 -13.28
CA GLY A 127 18.44 -1.06 -14.72
C GLY A 127 18.43 -2.46 -15.34
N LYS A 128 17.88 -3.47 -14.65
CA LYS A 128 17.95 -4.87 -15.09
C LYS A 128 16.83 -5.28 -16.02
N THR A 129 15.70 -4.56 -16.02
CA THR A 129 14.60 -4.76 -16.96
C THR A 129 14.98 -4.28 -18.35
N GLU A 130 14.39 -4.87 -19.40
CA GLU A 130 14.70 -4.49 -20.78
C GLU A 130 14.40 -3.02 -21.08
N GLN A 131 13.34 -2.47 -20.48
CA GLN A 131 12.98 -1.06 -20.62
C GLN A 131 14.06 -0.17 -20.01
N ALA A 132 14.47 -0.44 -18.76
CA ALA A 132 15.49 0.37 -18.11
C ALA A 132 16.87 0.24 -18.80
N ARG A 133 17.21 -0.94 -19.34
CA ARG A 133 18.42 -1.11 -20.15
C ARG A 133 18.40 -0.21 -21.38
N LYS A 134 17.31 -0.20 -22.14
CA LYS A 134 17.14 0.66 -23.32
C LYS A 134 17.24 2.14 -22.95
N ASP A 135 16.63 2.54 -21.84
CA ASP A 135 16.70 3.92 -21.36
C ASP A 135 18.13 4.31 -20.97
N LEU A 136 18.86 3.42 -20.27
CA LEU A 136 20.27 3.63 -19.93
C LEU A 136 21.15 3.70 -21.18
N GLU A 137 20.93 2.84 -22.16
CA GLU A 137 21.63 2.85 -23.46
C GLU A 137 21.39 4.16 -24.21
N ARG A 138 20.14 4.63 -24.25
CA ARG A 138 19.77 5.92 -24.85
C ARG A 138 20.47 7.07 -24.13
N LEU A 139 20.48 7.08 -22.80
CA LEU A 139 21.19 8.09 -22.02
C LEU A 139 22.70 8.04 -22.25
N ALA A 140 23.29 6.86 -22.34
CA ALA A 140 24.71 6.67 -22.64
C ALA A 140 25.08 7.23 -24.03
N LEU A 141 24.24 7.02 -25.04
CA LEU A 141 24.45 7.58 -26.38
C LEU A 141 24.41 9.11 -26.37
N ILE A 142 23.47 9.71 -25.64
CA ILE A 142 23.40 11.18 -25.48
C ILE A 142 24.64 11.71 -24.75
N ARG A 143 25.10 11.02 -23.69
CA ARG A 143 26.33 11.40 -22.98
C ARG A 143 27.54 11.38 -23.91
N LYS A 144 27.71 10.31 -24.69
CA LYS A 144 28.78 10.20 -25.71
C LYS A 144 28.72 11.34 -26.72
N GLN A 145 27.54 11.63 -27.28
CA GLN A 145 27.38 12.75 -28.22
C GLN A 145 27.75 14.10 -27.60
N ARG A 146 27.39 14.33 -26.33
CA ARG A 146 27.76 15.57 -25.61
C ARG A 146 29.25 15.66 -25.36
N GLU A 147 29.89 14.57 -24.93
CA GLU A 147 31.34 14.51 -24.72
C GLU A 147 32.11 14.71 -26.02
N GLU A 148 31.71 14.06 -27.11
CA GLU A 148 32.33 14.25 -28.42
C GLU A 148 32.16 15.67 -28.94
N ALA A 149 30.98 16.28 -28.76
CA ALA A 149 30.76 17.67 -29.14
C ALA A 149 31.59 18.63 -28.28
N ALA A 150 31.76 18.36 -26.99
CA ALA A 150 32.62 19.14 -26.10
C ALA A 150 34.09 19.02 -26.49
N LYS A 151 34.57 17.80 -26.79
CA LYS A 151 35.93 17.54 -27.29
C LYS A 151 36.18 18.26 -28.62
N LYS A 152 35.28 18.12 -29.60
CA LYS A 152 35.37 18.85 -30.89
C LYS A 152 35.45 20.36 -30.70
N ARG A 153 34.59 20.94 -29.83
CA ARG A 153 34.65 22.38 -29.52
C ARG A 153 35.95 22.79 -28.83
N ALA A 154 36.51 21.96 -27.95
CA ALA A 154 37.78 22.25 -27.29
C ALA A 154 38.95 22.19 -28.29
N GLU A 155 38.99 21.20 -29.17
CA GLU A 155 40.01 21.07 -30.21
C GLU A 155 39.95 22.23 -31.22
N GLU A 156 38.75 22.64 -31.64
CA GLU A 156 38.60 23.81 -32.53
C GLU A 156 39.07 25.10 -31.88
N LYS A 157 38.77 25.30 -30.58
CA LYS A 157 39.28 26.46 -29.81
C LYS A 157 40.80 26.44 -29.73
N ALA A 158 41.40 25.31 -29.37
CA ALA A 158 42.86 25.17 -29.29
C ALA A 158 43.54 25.41 -30.66
N LYS A 159 42.96 24.92 -31.77
CA LYS A 159 43.48 25.19 -33.13
C LYS A 159 43.38 26.67 -33.49
N LYS A 160 42.28 27.34 -33.13
CA LYS A 160 42.10 28.79 -33.37
C LYS A 160 43.09 29.63 -32.55
N GLU A 161 43.33 29.27 -31.30
CA GLU A 161 44.32 29.95 -30.43
C GLU A 161 45.76 29.74 -30.93
N ALA A 162 46.10 28.52 -31.35
CA ALA A 162 47.39 28.22 -31.99
C ALA A 162 47.58 28.96 -33.33
N ALA A 163 46.52 29.13 -34.12
CA ALA A 163 46.58 29.90 -35.36
C ALA A 163 46.64 31.42 -35.12
N GLY A 164 45.97 31.92 -34.07
CA GLY A 164 45.98 33.33 -33.68
C GLY A 164 47.32 33.76 -33.07
N SER A 165 47.96 32.90 -32.27
CA SER A 165 49.27 33.16 -31.68
C SER A 165 50.42 33.11 -32.70
N LYS A 166 50.32 32.31 -33.76
CA LYS A 166 51.31 32.31 -34.87
C LYS A 166 51.20 33.49 -35.83
N LYS A 167 50.09 34.25 -35.79
CA LYS A 167 49.87 35.44 -36.63
C LYS A 167 50.20 36.77 -35.91
N LYS A 168 50.65 36.69 -34.66
CA LYS A 168 51.17 37.83 -33.87
C LYS A 168 52.68 37.70 -33.76
#